data_AF-A0A6N3JXV5-F1
#
_entry.id   AF-A0A6N3JXV5-F1
#
_cell.length_a   1.000
_cell.length_b   1.000
_cell.length_c   1.000
_cell.angle_alpha   90.00
_cell.angle_beta   90.00
_cell.angle_gamma   90.00
#
_symmetry.space_group_name_H-M   'P 1'
#
loop_
_entity.id
_entity.type
_entity.pdbx_description
1 polymer ?
#
loop_
_entity_poly.entity_id
_entity_poly.type
_entity_poly.pdbx_seq_one_letter_code
_entity_poly.pdbx_strand_id
1 'polypeptide(L)'
;MPDLIPYTELHADAVATLSRWTATSPAADAARDRTLALLADGPVAMSRTHRAGHVTASALVLDPDGRVLLCLHGKIRRWMQLGGHCEPGDRTLVAAALREATEESGITGLTVEPEPIDVDIHQVACQGGSFHYDVRYAALAPAGAVERVSAESEALGWFPPDRLPEPLAHATAQLVPPALAVLARRAGG
;
A
#
# COMPACT_ATOMS: atom_id res chain seq x y z
N MET A 1 3.86 26.34 -13.22
CA MET A 1 4.07 24.91 -12.90
C MET A 1 3.58 24.73 -11.48
N PRO A 2 2.76 23.70 -11.17
CA PRO A 2 2.42 23.43 -9.77
C PRO A 2 3.71 23.20 -9.00
N ASP A 3 3.74 23.66 -7.75
CA ASP A 3 4.92 23.53 -6.92
C ASP A 3 5.17 22.04 -6.64
N LEU A 4 6.17 21.46 -7.31
CA LEU A 4 6.56 20.05 -7.16
C LEU A 4 7.57 19.83 -6.03
N ILE A 5 8.02 20.92 -5.38
CA ILE A 5 8.84 20.90 -4.16
C ILE A 5 8.31 19.90 -3.12
N PRO A 6 6.99 19.77 -2.86
CA PRO A 6 6.50 18.93 -1.77
C PRO A 6 6.81 17.43 -1.93
N TYR A 7 6.97 16.95 -3.17
CA TYR A 7 7.17 15.52 -3.43
C TYR A 7 8.65 15.13 -3.57
N THR A 8 9.58 16.08 -3.42
CA THR A 8 11.01 15.83 -3.71
C THR A 8 11.62 14.79 -2.77
N GLU A 9 11.36 14.88 -1.46
CA GLU A 9 11.88 13.92 -0.48
C GLU A 9 11.27 12.54 -0.70
N LEU A 10 9.95 12.48 -0.90
CA LEU A 10 9.22 11.25 -1.14
C LEU A 10 9.64 10.54 -2.42
N HIS A 11 9.89 11.30 -3.49
CA HIS A 11 10.40 10.77 -4.75
C HIS A 11 11.79 10.13 -4.57
N ALA A 12 12.68 10.81 -3.85
CA ALA A 12 14.01 10.27 -3.55
C ALA A 12 13.93 9.00 -2.70
N ASP A 13 13.04 8.96 -1.70
CA ASP A 13 12.76 7.77 -0.90
C ASP A 13 12.22 6.61 -1.75
N ALA A 14 11.26 6.87 -2.65
CA ALA A 14 10.69 5.86 -3.54
C ALA A 14 11.75 5.26 -4.47
N VAL A 15 12.58 6.10 -5.09
CA VAL A 15 13.70 5.65 -5.93
C VAL A 15 14.69 4.82 -5.11
N ALA A 16 15.09 5.28 -3.93
CA ALA A 16 16.04 4.59 -3.08
C ALA A 16 15.52 3.23 -2.60
N THR A 17 14.25 3.18 -2.18
CA THR A 17 13.56 1.96 -1.75
C THR A 17 13.52 0.94 -2.86
N LEU A 18 12.98 1.31 -4.03
CA LEU A 18 12.82 0.37 -5.14
C LEU A 18 14.15 -0.04 -5.77
N SER A 19 15.17 0.81 -5.77
CA SER A 19 16.50 0.45 -6.29
C SER A 19 17.23 -0.59 -5.43
N ARG A 20 16.90 -0.68 -4.13
CA ARG A 20 17.51 -1.63 -3.18
C ARG A 20 16.65 -2.85 -2.91
N TRP A 21 15.37 -2.78 -3.25
CA TRP A 21 14.41 -3.83 -2.98
C TRP A 21 14.64 -5.05 -3.88
N THR A 22 14.76 -6.22 -3.24
CA THR A 22 14.75 -7.51 -3.94
C THR A 22 13.31 -7.96 -4.11
N ALA A 23 12.86 -8.06 -5.37
CA ALA A 23 11.48 -8.42 -5.66
C ALA A 23 11.13 -9.84 -5.18
N THR A 24 9.90 -10.00 -4.70
CA THR A 24 9.37 -11.26 -4.16
C THR A 24 8.87 -12.22 -5.25
N SER A 25 8.70 -11.73 -6.49
CA SER A 25 8.29 -12.53 -7.63
C SER A 25 8.75 -11.88 -8.96
N PRO A 26 8.78 -12.63 -10.08
CA PRO A 26 9.06 -12.05 -11.40
C PRO A 26 8.06 -10.96 -11.83
N ALA A 27 6.79 -11.08 -11.43
CA ALA A 27 5.78 -10.08 -11.73
C ALA A 27 6.05 -8.78 -10.97
N ALA A 28 6.38 -8.90 -9.68
CA ALA A 28 6.73 -7.75 -8.84
C ALA A 28 8.07 -7.11 -9.27
N ASP A 29 9.01 -7.90 -9.78
CA ASP A 29 10.29 -7.41 -10.35
C ASP A 29 10.03 -6.57 -11.61
N ALA A 30 9.19 -7.06 -12.51
CA ALA A 30 8.77 -6.30 -13.68
C ALA A 30 8.00 -5.02 -13.31
N ALA A 31 7.15 -5.08 -12.28
CA ALA A 31 6.43 -3.92 -11.76
C ALA A 31 7.39 -2.89 -11.12
N ARG A 32 8.38 -3.34 -10.34
CA ARG A 32 9.44 -2.49 -9.78
C ARG A 32 10.19 -1.76 -10.88
N ASP A 33 10.64 -2.46 -11.92
CA ASP A 33 11.41 -1.85 -13.02
C ASP A 33 10.59 -0.81 -13.77
N ARG A 34 9.31 -1.09 -14.02
CA ARG A 34 8.38 -0.12 -14.61
C ARG A 34 8.08 1.07 -13.69
N THR A 35 8.07 0.86 -12.38
CA THR A 35 7.91 1.93 -11.39
C THR A 35 9.13 2.84 -11.37
N LEU A 36 10.34 2.27 -11.41
CA LEU A 36 11.58 3.04 -11.54
C LEU A 36 11.62 3.84 -12.85
N ALA A 37 11.13 3.26 -13.95
CA ALA A 37 11.01 3.97 -15.22
C ALA A 37 10.03 5.17 -15.13
N LEU A 38 8.89 5.02 -14.46
CA LEU A 38 7.97 6.14 -14.20
C LEU A 38 8.63 7.22 -13.33
N LEU A 39 9.34 6.82 -12.27
CA LEU A 39 10.03 7.74 -11.37
C LEU A 39 11.12 8.57 -12.08
N ALA A 40 11.56 8.18 -13.27
CA ALA A 40 12.46 9.00 -14.09
C ALA A 40 11.83 10.32 -14.57
N ASP A 41 10.49 10.44 -14.55
CA ASP A 41 9.76 11.69 -14.83
C ASP A 41 9.91 12.72 -13.70
N GLY A 42 10.50 12.32 -12.56
CA GLY A 42 10.78 13.16 -11.40
C GLY A 42 9.63 13.22 -10.39
N PRO A 43 9.65 14.18 -9.45
CA PRO A 43 8.68 14.25 -8.34
C PRO A 43 7.20 14.33 -8.76
N VAL A 44 6.93 14.74 -10.01
CA VAL A 44 5.56 14.73 -10.56
C VAL A 44 4.93 13.33 -10.54
N ALA A 45 5.74 12.27 -10.66
CA ALA A 45 5.28 10.87 -10.62
C ALA A 45 4.71 10.45 -9.26
N MET A 46 4.85 11.24 -8.21
CA MET A 46 4.18 11.00 -6.92
C MET A 46 2.77 11.59 -6.87
N SER A 47 2.43 12.50 -7.81
CA SER A 47 1.19 13.26 -7.75
C SER A 47 0.12 12.68 -8.67
N ARG A 48 -1.12 12.60 -8.17
CA ARG A 48 -2.32 12.23 -8.95
C ARG A 48 -2.61 13.13 -10.18
N THR A 49 -1.88 14.23 -10.34
CA THR A 49 -1.95 15.06 -11.56
C THR A 49 -1.18 14.45 -12.73
N HIS A 50 -0.24 13.53 -12.46
CA HIS A 50 0.56 12.86 -13.47
C HIS A 50 -0.23 11.77 -14.18
N ARG A 51 -0.76 12.08 -15.37
CA ARG A 51 -1.72 11.21 -16.07
C ARG A 51 -1.12 9.90 -16.57
N ALA A 52 0.18 9.87 -16.88
CA ALA A 52 0.87 8.64 -17.28
C ALA A 52 0.83 7.56 -16.17
N GLY A 53 0.70 8.00 -14.92
CA GLY A 53 0.58 7.16 -13.72
C GLY A 53 1.27 7.82 -12.54
N HIS A 54 0.94 7.37 -11.34
CA HIS A 54 1.56 7.87 -10.12
C HIS A 54 1.75 6.77 -9.09
N VAL A 55 2.74 6.96 -8.24
CA VAL A 55 3.04 6.03 -7.16
C VAL A 55 2.00 6.15 -6.04
N THR A 56 1.55 4.99 -5.56
CA THR A 56 0.69 4.85 -4.38
C THR A 56 1.40 3.98 -3.33
N ALA A 57 0.95 4.07 -2.09
CA ALA A 57 1.48 3.28 -1.00
C ALA A 57 0.33 2.59 -0.26
N SER A 58 0.46 1.28 -0.08
CA SER A 58 -0.57 0.44 0.55
C SER A 58 0.01 -0.42 1.66
N ALA A 59 -0.84 -0.86 2.58
CA ALA A 59 -0.47 -1.76 3.66
C ALA A 59 -1.48 -2.90 3.83
N LEU A 60 -0.99 -4.13 3.87
CA LEU A 60 -1.76 -5.25 4.41
C LEU A 60 -1.50 -5.31 5.92
N VAL A 61 -2.52 -4.97 6.71
CA VAL A 61 -2.41 -4.95 8.18
C VAL A 61 -2.68 -6.34 8.75
N LEU A 62 -1.80 -6.79 9.63
CA LEU A 62 -1.89 -8.02 10.39
C LEU A 62 -2.07 -7.72 11.88
N ASP A 63 -2.89 -8.50 12.56
CA ASP A 63 -2.88 -8.55 14.03
C ASP A 63 -1.86 -9.58 14.55
N PRO A 64 -1.61 -9.65 15.87
CA PRO A 64 -0.66 -10.61 16.43
C PRO A 64 -1.04 -12.08 16.22
N ASP A 65 -2.31 -12.39 15.96
CA ASP A 65 -2.80 -13.74 15.68
C ASP A 65 -2.69 -14.09 14.18
N GLY A 66 -2.20 -13.17 13.35
CA GLY A 66 -2.02 -13.35 11.91
C GLY A 66 -3.29 -13.16 11.09
N ARG A 67 -4.36 -12.58 11.68
CA ARG A 67 -5.54 -12.17 10.92
C ARG A 67 -5.20 -10.93 10.10
N VAL A 68 -5.78 -10.84 8.90
CA VAL A 68 -5.60 -9.71 7.98
C VAL A 68 -6.79 -8.75 8.06
N LEU A 69 -6.52 -7.45 8.08
CA LEU A 69 -7.54 -6.42 7.95
C LEU A 69 -7.77 -6.11 6.48
N LEU A 70 -9.03 -6.12 6.05
CA LEU A 70 -9.44 -5.72 4.71
C LEU A 70 -10.58 -4.71 4.78
N CYS A 71 -10.64 -3.81 3.80
CA CYS A 71 -11.73 -2.87 3.59
C CYS A 71 -12.58 -3.28 2.38
N LEU A 72 -13.91 -3.16 2.51
CA LEU A 72 -14.85 -3.27 1.39
C LEU A 72 -14.97 -1.90 0.73
N HIS A 73 -14.31 -1.72 -0.41
CA HIS A 73 -14.30 -0.46 -1.13
C HIS A 73 -15.69 -0.18 -1.73
N GLY A 74 -16.35 0.94 -1.37
CA GLY A 74 -17.75 1.16 -1.72
C GLY A 74 -18.08 1.23 -3.22
N LYS A 75 -17.20 1.84 -4.03
CA LYS A 75 -17.41 1.89 -5.50
C LYS A 75 -17.08 0.58 -6.21
N ILE A 76 -15.98 -0.07 -5.84
CA ILE A 76 -15.48 -1.29 -6.50
C ILE A 76 -16.26 -2.52 -6.03
N ARG A 77 -16.83 -2.46 -4.82
CA ARG A 77 -17.56 -3.53 -4.13
C ARG A 77 -16.73 -4.81 -4.01
N ARG A 78 -15.45 -4.63 -3.69
CA ARG A 78 -14.47 -5.69 -3.46
C ARG A 78 -13.66 -5.41 -2.20
N TRP A 79 -13.22 -6.49 -1.56
CA TRP A 79 -12.36 -6.43 -0.38
C TRP A 79 -10.89 -6.27 -0.79
N MET A 80 -10.19 -5.34 -0.15
CA MET A 80 -8.79 -5.02 -0.45
C MET A 80 -8.01 -4.56 0.78
N GLN A 81 -6.68 -4.52 0.64
CA GLN A 81 -5.79 -3.89 1.59
C GLN A 81 -6.05 -2.36 1.67
N LEU A 82 -5.60 -1.73 2.75
CA LEU A 82 -5.68 -0.28 2.94
C LEU A 82 -4.57 0.41 2.15
N GLY A 83 -4.81 1.62 1.64
CA GLY A 83 -3.80 2.32 0.86
C GLY A 83 -4.37 3.33 -0.11
N GLY A 84 -3.52 4.25 -0.52
CA GLY A 84 -3.97 5.41 -1.26
C GLY A 84 -2.85 6.25 -1.86
N HIS A 85 -3.20 7.50 -2.12
CA HIS A 85 -2.34 8.42 -2.82
C HIS A 85 -1.26 8.96 -1.90
N CYS A 86 -0.06 9.15 -2.45
CA CYS A 86 0.96 9.94 -1.77
C CYS A 86 0.53 11.41 -1.65
N GLU A 87 0.69 11.99 -0.47
CA GLU A 87 0.38 13.38 -0.17
C GLU A 87 1.64 14.25 -0.09
N PRO A 88 1.53 15.57 -0.32
CA PRO A 88 2.65 16.52 -0.21
C PRO A 88 3.41 16.51 1.12
N GLY A 89 2.80 16.00 2.20
CA GLY A 89 3.41 15.90 3.52
C GLY A 89 4.13 14.58 3.80
N ASP A 90 3.92 13.56 2.96
CA ASP A 90 4.56 12.26 3.11
C ASP A 90 6.04 12.40 2.72
N ARG A 91 6.95 11.99 3.62
CA ARG A 91 8.40 12.03 3.35
C ARG A 91 8.96 10.70 2.84
N THR A 92 8.26 9.61 3.14
CA THR A 92 8.63 8.25 2.73
C THR A 92 7.39 7.44 2.34
N LEU A 93 7.57 6.42 1.52
CA LEU A 93 6.50 5.49 1.13
C LEU A 93 5.93 4.76 2.35
N VAL A 94 6.78 4.43 3.33
CA VAL A 94 6.36 3.85 4.61
C VAL A 94 5.45 4.81 5.38
N ALA A 95 5.78 6.10 5.40
CA ALA A 95 4.95 7.12 6.06
C ALA A 95 3.59 7.27 5.37
N ALA A 96 3.56 7.27 4.03
CA ALA A 96 2.32 7.30 3.27
C ALA A 96 1.45 6.06 3.56
N ALA A 97 2.03 4.85 3.48
CA ALA A 97 1.30 3.61 3.79
C ALA A 97 0.77 3.58 5.24
N LEU A 98 1.55 4.08 6.20
CA LEU A 98 1.11 4.19 7.59
C LEU A 98 -0.05 5.17 7.75
N ARG A 99 0.05 6.36 7.14
CA ARG A 99 -1.02 7.37 7.18
C ARG A 99 -2.32 6.80 6.64
N GLU A 100 -2.30 6.28 5.42
CA GLU A 100 -3.48 5.68 4.77
C GLU A 100 -4.07 4.56 5.63
N ALA A 101 -3.24 3.62 6.10
CA ALA A 101 -3.71 2.53 6.95
C ALA A 101 -4.35 3.02 8.24
N THR A 102 -3.79 4.05 8.89
CA THR A 102 -4.37 4.64 10.11
C THR A 102 -5.66 5.42 9.83
N GLU A 103 -5.70 6.22 8.76
CA GLU A 103 -6.87 7.01 8.38
C GLU A 103 -8.06 6.13 7.98
N GLU A 104 -7.81 5.10 7.18
CA GLU A 104 -8.86 4.20 6.69
C GLU A 104 -9.36 3.22 7.75
N SER A 105 -8.48 2.71 8.62
CA SER A 105 -8.87 1.75 9.67
C SER A 105 -9.30 2.39 10.98
N GLY A 106 -8.91 3.63 11.24
CA GLY A 106 -9.03 4.28 12.55
C GLY A 106 -8.20 3.63 13.66
N ILE A 107 -7.26 2.74 13.33
CA ILE A 107 -6.38 2.07 14.30
C ILE A 107 -5.14 2.93 14.55
N THR A 108 -4.95 3.28 15.82
CA THR A 108 -3.75 3.96 16.30
C THR A 108 -2.67 2.95 16.69
N GLY A 109 -1.40 3.31 16.51
CA GLY A 109 -0.26 2.47 16.93
C GLY A 109 0.09 1.37 15.94
N LEU A 110 -0.37 1.47 14.68
CA LEU A 110 0.13 0.65 13.59
C LEU A 110 1.63 0.88 13.40
N THR A 111 2.38 -0.18 13.10
CA THR A 111 3.77 -0.09 12.66
C THR A 111 3.91 -0.71 11.29
N VAL A 112 4.52 0.01 10.35
CA VAL A 112 4.77 -0.50 8.99
C VAL A 112 6.22 -0.98 8.90
N GLU A 113 6.42 -2.16 8.32
CA GLU A 113 7.77 -2.65 8.05
C GLU A 113 8.45 -1.83 6.96
N PRO A 114 9.77 -1.60 7.03
CA PRO A 114 10.46 -0.73 6.10
C PRO A 114 10.65 -1.35 4.70
N GLU A 115 10.57 -2.67 4.58
CA GLU A 115 10.72 -3.36 3.28
C GLU A 115 9.36 -3.60 2.62
N PRO A 116 9.20 -3.23 1.33
CA PRO A 116 8.03 -3.63 0.56
C PRO A 116 7.87 -5.15 0.52
N ILE A 117 6.63 -5.62 0.54
CA ILE A 117 6.29 -7.03 0.36
C ILE A 117 5.88 -7.36 -1.09
N ASP A 118 5.46 -6.35 -1.84
CA ASP A 118 5.02 -6.46 -3.24
C ASP A 118 5.04 -5.09 -3.94
N VAL A 119 5.07 -5.12 -5.28
CA VAL A 119 4.85 -3.95 -6.13
C VAL A 119 3.93 -4.37 -7.27
N ASP A 120 2.86 -3.60 -7.48
CA ASP A 120 1.85 -3.89 -8.50
C ASP A 120 1.53 -2.66 -9.33
N ILE A 121 1.08 -2.89 -10.56
CA ILE A 121 0.64 -1.81 -11.46
C ILE A 121 -0.74 -2.15 -11.98
N HIS A 122 -1.71 -1.32 -11.63
CA HIS A 122 -3.10 -1.51 -12.06
C HIS A 122 -3.73 -0.22 -12.56
N GLN A 123 -4.64 -0.37 -13.51
CA GLN A 123 -5.38 0.75 -14.07
C GLN A 123 -6.48 1.19 -13.11
N VAL A 124 -6.66 2.50 -13.00
CA VAL A 124 -7.71 3.11 -12.19
C VAL A 124 -8.52 4.09 -13.02
N ALA A 125 -9.81 4.21 -12.70
CA ALA A 125 -10.71 5.17 -13.34
C ALA A 125 -10.51 6.62 -12.83
N CYS A 126 -9.56 6.86 -11.92
CA CYS A 126 -9.32 8.19 -11.39
C CYS A 126 -8.90 9.14 -12.52
N GLN A 127 -9.40 10.37 -12.46
CA GLN A 127 -8.99 11.47 -13.35
C GLN A 127 -9.11 11.20 -14.88
N GLY A 128 -10.05 10.36 -15.29
CA GLY A 128 -10.27 10.02 -16.70
C GLY A 128 -9.45 8.82 -17.19
N GLY A 129 -8.78 8.11 -16.28
CA GLY A 129 -7.94 6.95 -16.59
C GLY A 129 -6.49 7.24 -16.28
N SER A 130 -5.91 6.48 -15.35
CA SER A 130 -4.48 6.50 -15.04
C SER A 130 -4.03 5.13 -14.52
N PHE A 131 -2.77 5.02 -14.11
CA PHE A 131 -2.20 3.83 -13.49
C PHE A 131 -1.72 4.15 -12.08
N HIS A 132 -2.06 3.29 -11.14
CA HIS A 132 -1.41 3.26 -9.84
C HIS A 132 -0.21 2.33 -9.92
N TYR A 133 0.92 2.84 -9.46
CA TYR A 133 2.16 2.09 -9.26
C TYR A 133 2.29 1.88 -7.76
N ASP A 134 1.73 0.78 -7.29
CA ASP A 134 1.42 0.54 -5.89
C ASP A 134 2.55 -0.19 -5.19
N VAL A 135 3.21 0.49 -4.25
CA VAL A 135 4.24 -0.10 -3.39
C VAL A 135 3.59 -0.55 -2.10
N ARG A 136 3.70 -1.85 -1.80
CA ARG A 136 2.88 -2.50 -0.77
C ARG A 136 3.73 -2.96 0.38
N TYR A 137 3.27 -2.69 1.59
CA TYR A 137 3.96 -3.01 2.83
C TYR A 137 3.14 -3.95 3.71
N ALA A 138 3.82 -4.61 4.64
CA ALA A 138 3.17 -5.24 5.78
C ALA A 138 3.07 -4.22 6.92
N ALA A 139 1.90 -4.12 7.53
CA ALA A 139 1.68 -3.35 8.75
C ALA A 139 1.25 -4.27 9.88
N LEU A 140 1.66 -3.95 11.10
CA LEU A 140 1.33 -4.71 12.30
C LEU A 140 0.46 -3.86 13.21
N ALA A 141 -0.67 -4.41 13.61
CA ALA A 141 -1.59 -3.80 14.56
C ALA A 141 -1.25 -4.22 15.99
N PRO A 142 -1.48 -3.33 16.98
CA PRO A 142 -1.38 -3.71 18.37
C PRO A 142 -2.42 -4.78 18.74
N ALA A 143 -2.12 -5.59 19.75
CA ALA A 143 -3.05 -6.59 20.26
C ALA A 143 -4.38 -5.95 20.67
N GLY A 144 -5.49 -6.54 20.22
CA GLY A 144 -6.84 -6.04 20.51
C GLY A 144 -7.22 -4.77 19.76
N ALA A 145 -6.50 -4.40 18.69
CA ALA A 145 -6.91 -3.32 17.79
C ALA A 145 -8.33 -3.58 17.25
N VAL A 146 -9.15 -2.53 17.26
CA VAL A 146 -10.51 -2.54 16.73
C VAL A 146 -10.58 -1.54 15.58
N GLU A 147 -11.00 -2.02 14.44
CA GLU A 147 -11.20 -1.25 13.23
C GLU A 147 -12.44 -0.35 13.34
N ARG A 148 -12.40 0.78 12.65
CA ARG A 148 -13.49 1.75 12.57
C ARG A 148 -13.67 2.15 11.12
N VAL A 149 -14.86 1.89 10.60
CA VAL A 149 -15.22 2.22 9.21
C VAL A 149 -15.03 3.71 8.96
N SER A 150 -14.22 4.06 7.96
CA SER A 150 -14.06 5.41 7.44
C SER A 150 -15.19 5.76 6.46
N ALA A 151 -15.26 7.03 6.02
CA ALA A 151 -16.21 7.43 4.98
C ALA A 151 -15.94 6.78 3.61
N GLU A 152 -14.76 6.20 3.40
CA GLU A 152 -14.31 5.63 2.13
C GLU A 152 -14.58 4.12 2.02
N SER A 153 -14.85 3.46 3.15
CA SER A 153 -15.13 2.04 3.26
C SER A 153 -16.61 1.77 3.56
N GLU A 154 -17.20 0.76 2.92
CA GLU A 154 -18.54 0.27 3.33
C GLU A 154 -18.46 -0.63 4.55
N ALA A 155 -17.35 -1.35 4.70
CA ALA A 155 -17.06 -2.22 5.82
C ALA A 155 -15.55 -2.40 5.99
N LEU A 156 -15.14 -2.73 7.21
CA LEU A 156 -13.82 -3.26 7.52
C LEU A 156 -14.01 -4.58 8.26
N GLY A 157 -13.01 -5.47 8.20
CA GLY A 157 -13.06 -6.69 8.98
C GLY A 157 -11.72 -7.40 9.08
N TRP A 158 -11.55 -8.11 10.19
CA TRP A 158 -10.44 -9.04 10.41
C TRP A 158 -10.79 -10.43 9.91
N PHE A 159 -9.94 -10.98 9.06
CA PHE A 159 -10.16 -12.29 8.45
C PHE A 159 -8.96 -13.19 8.69
N PRO A 160 -9.15 -14.49 8.97
CA PRO A 160 -8.04 -15.42 8.97
C PRO A 160 -7.51 -15.58 7.52
N PRO A 161 -6.19 -15.81 7.35
CA PRO A 161 -5.54 -15.80 6.04
C PRO A 161 -6.02 -16.92 5.10
N ASP A 162 -6.61 -17.98 5.64
CA ASP A 162 -7.17 -19.12 4.91
C ASP A 162 -8.68 -18.99 4.63
N ARG A 163 -9.32 -17.91 5.09
CA ARG A 163 -10.76 -17.65 4.89
C ARG A 163 -11.01 -16.15 4.67
N LEU A 164 -10.42 -15.64 3.61
CA LEU A 164 -10.63 -14.27 3.15
C LEU A 164 -12.08 -14.07 2.66
N PRO A 165 -12.62 -12.85 2.76
CA PRO A 165 -13.94 -12.52 2.26
C PRO A 165 -13.93 -12.45 0.73
N GLU A 166 -15.10 -12.57 0.12
CA GLU A 166 -15.26 -12.47 -1.33
C GLU A 166 -16.34 -11.42 -1.68
N PRO A 167 -16.22 -10.72 -2.82
CA PRO A 167 -15.15 -10.82 -3.80
C PRO A 167 -13.89 -10.03 -3.40
N LEU A 168 -12.70 -10.59 -3.61
CA LEU A 168 -11.43 -9.87 -3.46
C LEU A 168 -11.13 -8.95 -4.65
N ALA A 169 -10.39 -7.87 -4.38
CA ALA A 169 -9.73 -7.07 -5.40
C ALA A 169 -8.52 -7.81 -5.99
N HIS A 170 -8.03 -7.31 -7.13
CA HIS A 170 -6.88 -7.90 -7.80
C HIS A 170 -5.66 -7.91 -6.88
N ALA A 171 -4.90 -9.01 -6.92
CA ALA A 171 -3.66 -9.23 -6.18
C ALA A 171 -3.74 -9.19 -4.63
N THR A 172 -4.88 -8.88 -4.01
CA THR A 172 -5.00 -8.80 -2.54
C THR A 172 -4.58 -10.10 -1.84
N ALA A 173 -5.03 -11.26 -2.32
CA ALA A 173 -4.66 -12.55 -1.73
C ALA A 173 -3.15 -12.85 -1.81
N GLN A 174 -2.46 -12.32 -2.81
CA GLN A 174 -1.03 -12.55 -3.04
C GLN A 174 -0.15 -11.86 -1.98
N LEU A 175 -0.69 -10.85 -1.29
CA LEU A 175 -0.01 -10.12 -0.22
C LEU A 175 0.06 -10.92 1.09
N VAL A 176 -0.83 -11.90 1.27
CA VAL A 176 -0.97 -12.61 2.54
C VAL A 176 0.28 -13.42 2.89
N PRO A 177 0.82 -14.30 2.01
CA PRO A 177 2.03 -15.05 2.34
C PRO A 177 3.25 -14.20 2.73
N PRO A 178 3.66 -13.15 1.97
CA PRO A 178 4.81 -12.36 2.35
C PRO A 178 4.57 -11.51 3.61
N ALA A 179 3.34 -11.06 3.88
CA ALA A 179 3.00 -10.37 5.12
C ALA A 179 3.08 -11.30 6.34
N LEU A 180 2.59 -12.54 6.24
CA LEU A 180 2.74 -13.54 7.32
C LEU A 180 4.21 -13.88 7.57
N ALA A 181 5.04 -13.92 6.53
CA ALA A 181 6.48 -14.12 6.67
C ALA A 181 7.14 -12.96 7.44
N VAL A 182 6.66 -11.73 7.28
CA VAL A 182 7.07 -10.57 8.09
C VAL A 182 6.70 -10.78 9.56
N LEU A 183 5.44 -11.12 9.85
CA LEU A 183 4.97 -11.31 11.23
C LEU A 183 5.77 -12.42 11.95
N ALA A 184 6.04 -13.52 11.26
CA ALA A 184 6.83 -14.62 11.80
C ALA A 184 8.27 -14.20 12.17
N ARG A 185 8.92 -13.34 11.36
CA ARG A 185 10.25 -12.81 11.68
C ARG A 185 10.24 -11.90 12.90
N ARG A 186 9.18 -11.11 13.10
CA ARG A 186 9.01 -10.23 14.26
C ARG A 186 8.75 -10.98 15.55
N ALA A 187 8.05 -12.11 15.50
CA ALA A 187 7.81 -12.95 16.68
C ALA A 187 9.04 -13.77 17.11
N GLY A 188 10.00 -13.98 16.20
CA GLY A 188 11.21 -14.78 16.45
C GLY A 188 12.49 -13.99 16.75
N GLY A 189 12.44 -12.65 16.72
CA GLY A 189 13.56 -11.77 17.05
C GLY A 189 13.38 -11.08 18.39
#